data_AF-A0AAV5L3D1-F1
#
_entry.id   AF-A0AAV5L3D1-F1
#
_cell.length_a   1.000
_cell.length_b   1.000
_cell.length_c   1.000
_cell.angle_alpha   90.00
_cell.angle_beta   90.00
_cell.angle_gamma   90.00
#
_symmetry.space_group_name_H-M   'P 1'
#
loop_
_entity.id
_entity.type
_entity.pdbx_description
1 polymer ?
#
loop_
_entity_poly.entity_id
_entity_poly.type
_entity_poly.pdbx_seq_one_letter_code
_entity_poly.pdbx_strand_id
1 'polypeptide(L)'
;MEKEWIGAASEAVASEFKTLIDPQDVDSLKQLQHLILGRLQDSNAVLSHFNEYSENCLSEVSGDFARNTRLLKSIKSDLDYIFQKLRNIKAKLMATYPDAFPDESALDRRPDLEVLPPH
;
A
#
# COMPACT_ATOMS: atom_id res chain seq x y z
N MET A 1 -28.41 63.60 -37.77
CA MET A 1 -29.46 63.19 -36.81
C MET A 1 -29.51 61.68 -36.60
N GLU A 2 -30.20 60.85 -37.39
CA GLU A 2 -30.42 59.42 -37.05
C GLU A 2 -29.13 58.62 -36.81
N LYS A 3 -28.10 58.86 -37.64
CA LYS A 3 -26.77 58.25 -37.51
C LYS A 3 -26.00 58.70 -36.25
N GLU A 4 -26.23 59.91 -35.77
CA GLU A 4 -25.63 60.43 -34.51
C GLU A 4 -26.32 59.82 -33.28
N TRP A 5 -27.64 59.63 -33.33
CA TRP A 5 -28.39 58.96 -32.24
C TRP A 5 -27.96 57.51 -32.07
N ILE A 6 -27.75 56.79 -33.18
CA ILE A 6 -27.25 55.41 -33.14
C ILE A 6 -25.82 55.36 -32.59
N GLY A 7 -24.96 56.32 -32.96
CA GLY A 7 -23.60 56.43 -32.40
C GLY A 7 -23.61 56.67 -30.89
N ALA A 8 -24.39 57.65 -30.43
CA ALA A 8 -24.53 57.97 -29.01
C ALA A 8 -25.12 56.81 -28.19
N ALA A 9 -26.13 56.10 -28.73
CA ALA A 9 -26.71 54.93 -28.09
C ALA A 9 -25.69 53.77 -27.99
N SER A 10 -24.91 53.54 -29.05
CA SER A 10 -23.86 52.52 -29.04
C SER A 10 -22.75 52.83 -28.04
N GLU A 11 -22.40 54.10 -27.87
CA GLU A 11 -21.39 54.54 -26.93
C GLU A 11 -21.87 54.44 -25.47
N ALA A 12 -23.14 54.77 -25.21
CA ALA A 12 -23.78 54.55 -23.91
C ALA A 12 -23.80 53.07 -23.52
N VAL A 13 -24.18 52.18 -24.45
CA VAL A 13 -24.17 50.73 -24.22
C VAL A 13 -22.76 50.20 -23.96
N ALA A 14 -21.76 50.67 -24.72
CA ALA A 14 -20.37 50.28 -24.51
C ALA A 14 -19.81 50.76 -23.16
N SER A 15 -20.26 51.92 -22.68
CA SER A 15 -19.90 52.45 -21.36
C SER A 15 -20.48 51.60 -20.23
N GLU A 16 -21.77 51.23 -20.31
CA GLU A 16 -22.38 50.30 -19.34
C GLU A 16 -21.73 48.91 -19.38
N PHE A 17 -21.34 48.44 -20.56
CA PHE A 17 -20.62 47.16 -20.64
C PHE A 17 -19.27 47.17 -19.92
N LYS A 18 -18.60 48.34 -19.84
CA LYS A 18 -17.34 48.49 -19.11
C LYS A 18 -17.52 48.52 -17.59
N THR A 19 -18.68 48.92 -17.09
CA THR A 19 -18.97 48.93 -15.65
C THR A 19 -19.37 47.56 -15.12
N LEU A 20 -19.77 46.63 -15.99
CA LEU A 20 -20.15 45.26 -15.61
C LEU A 20 -18.98 44.41 -15.09
N ILE A 21 -17.74 44.76 -15.39
CA ILE A 21 -16.55 44.04 -14.94
C ILE A 21 -15.67 45.00 -14.16
N ASP A 22 -15.48 44.72 -12.87
CA ASP A 22 -14.50 45.42 -12.07
C ASP A 22 -13.08 44.87 -12.39
N PRO A 23 -12.17 45.68 -12.96
CA PRO A 23 -10.80 45.25 -13.23
C PRO A 23 -10.05 44.82 -11.96
N GLN A 24 -10.38 45.42 -10.80
CA GLN A 24 -9.77 45.08 -9.53
C GLN A 24 -10.15 43.67 -9.08
N ASP A 25 -11.39 43.24 -9.30
CA ASP A 25 -11.85 41.89 -9.01
C ASP A 25 -11.17 40.87 -9.91
N VAL A 26 -10.97 41.19 -11.19
CA VAL A 26 -10.24 40.33 -12.14
C VAL A 26 -8.77 40.16 -11.72
N ASP A 27 -8.11 41.24 -11.31
CA ASP A 27 -6.74 41.19 -10.80
C ASP A 27 -6.64 40.42 -9.48
N SER A 28 -7.63 40.59 -8.58
CA SER A 28 -7.72 39.84 -7.33
C SER A 28 -7.91 38.34 -7.59
N LEU A 29 -8.78 37.98 -8.54
CA LEU A 29 -8.97 36.60 -8.98
C LEU A 29 -7.68 36.01 -9.53
N LYS A 30 -6.95 36.77 -10.36
CA LYS A 30 -5.65 36.35 -10.90
C LYS A 30 -4.64 36.13 -9.78
N GLN A 31 -4.55 37.02 -8.79
CA GLN A 31 -3.65 36.84 -7.64
C GLN A 31 -4.01 35.59 -6.84
N LEU A 32 -5.30 35.36 -6.59
CA LEU A 32 -5.77 34.16 -5.89
C LEU A 32 -5.43 32.88 -6.67
N GLN A 33 -5.57 32.89 -7.99
CA GLN A 33 -5.17 31.76 -8.84
C GLN A 33 -3.68 31.47 -8.76
N HIS A 34 -2.81 32.49 -8.72
CA HIS A 34 -1.37 32.30 -8.54
C HIS A 34 -1.04 31.71 -7.16
N LEU A 35 -1.73 32.17 -6.11
CA LEU A 35 -1.56 31.63 -4.76
C LEU A 35 -1.99 30.15 -4.70
N ILE A 36 -3.13 29.81 -5.29
CA ILE A 36 -3.63 28.43 -5.37
C ILE A 36 -2.63 27.57 -6.15
N LEU A 37 -2.15 28.04 -7.30
CA LEU A 37 -1.17 27.34 -8.12
C LEU A 37 0.12 27.06 -7.34
N GLY A 38 0.67 28.06 -6.65
CA GLY A 38 1.87 27.89 -5.82
C GLY A 38 1.67 26.84 -4.73
N ARG A 39 0.54 26.89 -4.00
CA ARG A 39 0.23 25.90 -2.97
C ARG A 39 0.08 24.48 -3.54
N LEU A 40 -0.51 24.34 -4.72
CA LEU A 40 -0.63 23.04 -5.39
C LEU A 40 0.74 22.51 -5.84
N GLN A 41 1.61 23.39 -6.35
CA GLN A 41 2.97 23.03 -6.72
C GLN A 41 3.79 22.58 -5.50
N ASP A 42 3.71 23.32 -4.39
CA ASP A 42 4.37 22.96 -3.12
C ASP A 42 3.89 21.60 -2.62
N SER A 43 2.57 21.39 -2.61
CA SER A 43 1.99 20.11 -2.21
C SER A 43 2.44 18.96 -3.11
N ASN A 44 2.52 19.18 -4.41
CA ASN A 44 2.95 18.16 -5.36
C ASN A 44 4.43 17.81 -5.19
N ALA A 45 5.28 18.78 -4.87
CA ALA A 45 6.69 18.54 -4.55
C ALA A 45 6.84 17.67 -3.29
N VAL A 46 6.09 17.97 -2.23
CA VAL A 46 6.09 17.17 -0.99
C VAL A 46 5.62 15.74 -1.26
N LEU A 47 4.53 15.56 -2.02
CA LEU A 47 4.02 14.23 -2.37
C LEU A 47 5.00 13.45 -3.25
N SER A 48 5.68 14.11 -4.18
CA SER A 48 6.70 13.46 -5.03
C SER A 48 7.87 12.94 -4.20
N HIS A 49 8.39 13.76 -3.27
CA HIS A 49 9.43 13.36 -2.34
C HIS A 49 8.97 12.23 -1.41
N PHE A 50 7.73 12.30 -0.91
CA PHE A 50 7.17 11.22 -0.09
C PHE A 50 7.06 9.91 -0.87
N ASN A 51 6.60 9.94 -2.12
CA ASN A 51 6.50 8.76 -2.96
C ASN A 51 7.87 8.11 -3.16
N GLU A 52 8.89 8.90 -3.54
CA GLU A 52 10.26 8.41 -3.71
C GLU A 52 10.83 7.82 -2.40
N TYR A 53 10.66 8.54 -1.28
CA TYR A 53 11.09 8.04 0.02
C TYR A 53 10.41 6.73 0.41
N SER A 54 9.09 6.63 0.21
CA SER A 54 8.30 5.44 0.55
C SER A 54 8.70 4.23 -0.30
N GLU A 55 8.99 4.45 -1.59
CA GLU A 55 9.46 3.41 -2.50
C GLU A 55 10.86 2.91 -2.10
N ASN A 56 11.77 3.82 -1.79
CA ASN A 56 13.12 3.48 -1.32
C ASN A 56 13.08 2.68 -0.01
N CYS A 57 12.30 3.14 0.98
CA CYS A 57 12.14 2.43 2.25
C CYS A 57 11.59 1.01 2.05
N LEU A 58 10.59 0.84 1.19
CA LEU A 58 10.05 -0.48 0.85
C LEU A 58 11.10 -1.35 0.15
N SER A 59 11.82 -0.79 -0.81
CA SER A 59 12.86 -1.50 -1.56
C SER A 59 13.95 -2.05 -0.63
N GLU A 60 14.43 -1.24 0.31
CA GLU A 60 15.44 -1.61 1.31
C GLU A 60 15.06 -2.85 2.12
N VAL A 61 13.81 -2.95 2.57
CA VAL A 61 13.37 -4.06 3.44
C VAL A 61 12.76 -5.24 2.70
N SER A 62 12.30 -5.04 1.45
CA SER A 62 11.59 -6.07 0.67
C SER A 62 12.43 -7.33 0.44
N GLY A 63 13.73 -7.16 0.19
CA GLY A 63 14.68 -8.25 0.00
C GLY A 63 14.88 -9.09 1.26
N ASP A 64 14.94 -8.44 2.42
CA ASP A 64 15.03 -9.12 3.72
C ASP A 64 13.78 -9.91 4.03
N PHE A 65 12.58 -9.34 3.81
CA PHE A 65 11.33 -10.07 4.00
C PHE A 65 11.25 -11.30 3.08
N ALA A 66 11.62 -11.16 1.81
CA ALA A 66 11.62 -12.28 0.87
C ALA A 66 12.59 -13.38 1.31
N ARG A 67 13.81 -13.02 1.74
CA ARG A 67 14.81 -13.94 2.26
C ARG A 67 14.33 -14.63 3.53
N ASN A 68 13.85 -13.88 4.51
CA ASN A 68 13.37 -14.42 5.79
C ASN A 68 12.17 -15.36 5.59
N THR A 69 11.25 -15.01 4.69
CA THR A 69 10.11 -15.88 4.32
C THR A 69 10.58 -17.20 3.71
N ARG A 70 11.60 -17.17 2.82
CA ARG A 70 12.18 -18.40 2.26
C ARG A 70 12.85 -19.25 3.34
N LEU A 71 13.60 -18.62 4.25
CA LEU A 71 14.25 -19.31 5.37
C LEU A 71 13.22 -20.00 6.28
N LEU A 72 12.15 -19.29 6.66
CA LEU A 72 11.06 -19.87 7.48
C LEU A 72 10.41 -21.07 6.79
N LYS A 73 10.19 -21.03 5.47
CA LYS A 73 9.67 -22.17 4.70
C LYS A 73 10.64 -23.36 4.69
N SER A 74 11.94 -23.11 4.59
CA SER A 74 12.97 -24.16 4.69
C SER A 74 12.93 -24.81 6.07
N ILE A 75 12.97 -24.01 7.14
CA ILE A 75 12.95 -24.50 8.53
C ILE A 75 11.69 -25.33 8.77
N LYS A 76 10.52 -24.88 8.29
CA LYS A 76 9.29 -25.67 8.38
C LYS A 76 9.45 -27.03 7.72
N SER A 77 9.99 -27.07 6.50
CA SER A 77 10.18 -28.31 5.75
C SER A 77 11.15 -29.27 6.46
N ASP A 78 12.22 -28.72 7.04
CA ASP A 78 13.18 -29.50 7.83
C ASP A 78 12.53 -30.08 9.10
N LEU A 79 11.71 -29.30 9.80
CA LEU A 79 10.95 -29.77 10.96
C LEU A 79 9.95 -30.86 10.58
N ASP A 80 9.21 -30.69 9.49
CA ASP A 80 8.27 -31.70 8.98
C ASP A 80 9.02 -33.03 8.70
N TYR A 81 10.19 -32.96 8.07
CA TYR A 81 11.04 -34.12 7.82
C TYR A 81 11.56 -34.78 9.09
N ILE A 82 12.03 -33.99 10.07
CA ILE A 82 12.48 -34.49 11.38
C ILE A 82 11.33 -35.22 12.09
N PHE A 83 10.13 -34.62 12.15
CA PHE A 83 8.97 -35.26 12.79
C PHE A 83 8.55 -36.53 12.07
N GLN A 84 8.61 -36.58 10.74
CA GLN A 84 8.34 -37.81 10.00
C GLN A 84 9.37 -38.91 10.33
N LYS A 85 10.66 -38.56 10.41
CA LYS A 85 11.72 -39.52 10.78
C LYS A 85 11.53 -40.03 12.20
N LEU A 86 11.23 -39.16 13.16
CA LEU A 86 10.96 -39.55 14.55
C LEU A 86 9.76 -40.51 14.64
N ARG A 87 8.65 -40.21 13.95
CA ARG A 87 7.48 -41.10 13.88
C ARG A 87 7.85 -42.46 13.28
N ASN A 88 8.62 -42.49 12.20
CA ASN A 88 9.05 -43.74 11.57
C ASN A 88 9.98 -44.57 12.48
N ILE A 89 10.92 -43.93 13.19
CA ILE A 89 11.81 -44.62 14.12
C ILE A 89 11.01 -45.20 15.29
N LYS A 90 10.10 -44.41 15.86
CA LYS A 90 9.20 -44.84 16.93
C LYS A 90 8.36 -46.05 16.51
N ALA A 91 7.73 -46.00 15.34
CA ALA A 91 6.92 -47.11 14.82
C ALA A 91 7.74 -48.40 14.64
N LYS A 92 8.97 -48.29 14.11
CA LYS A 92 9.89 -49.44 14.01
C LYS A 92 10.26 -50.01 15.37
N LEU A 93 10.54 -49.14 16.35
CA LEU A 93 10.92 -49.55 17.70
C LEU A 93 9.78 -50.32 18.38
N MET A 94 8.55 -49.83 18.29
CA MET A 94 7.37 -50.52 18.84
C MET A 94 7.09 -51.85 18.13
N ALA A 95 7.29 -51.91 16.81
CA ALA A 95 7.15 -53.17 16.07
C ALA A 95 8.23 -54.21 16.42
N THR A 96 9.44 -53.76 16.75
CA THR A 96 10.58 -54.65 17.06
C THR A 96 10.58 -55.11 18.51
N TYR A 97 10.13 -54.24 19.43
CA TYR A 97 10.13 -54.49 20.88
C TYR A 97 8.77 -54.11 21.49
N PRO A 98 7.70 -54.87 21.20
CA PRO A 98 6.35 -54.55 21.67
C PRO A 98 6.25 -54.56 23.21
N ASP A 99 7.00 -55.43 23.88
CA ASP A 99 6.95 -55.58 25.35
C ASP A 99 7.82 -54.56 26.10
N ALA A 100 8.66 -53.79 25.39
CA ALA A 100 9.57 -52.81 26.01
C ALA A 100 8.90 -51.46 26.32
N PHE A 101 7.71 -51.20 25.75
CA PHE A 101 7.01 -49.91 25.88
C PHE A 101 5.51 -50.13 26.18
N PRO A 102 5.17 -50.56 27.41
CA PRO A 102 3.80 -50.91 27.78
C PRO A 102 2.86 -49.70 28.02
N ASP A 103 3.36 -48.46 27.99
CA ASP A 103 2.60 -47.28 28.40
C ASP A 103 2.64 -46.17 27.33
N GLU A 104 1.54 -46.04 26.57
CA GLU A 104 1.25 -44.99 25.57
C GLU A 104 1.01 -43.61 26.23
N SER A 105 1.15 -43.48 27.55
CA SER A 105 0.95 -42.23 28.29
C SER A 105 2.10 -41.22 28.14
N ALA A 106 3.29 -41.66 27.69
CA ALA A 106 4.46 -40.82 27.46
C ALA A 106 4.59 -40.26 26.02
N LEU A 107 3.52 -40.31 25.23
CA LEU A 107 3.53 -39.86 23.83
C LEU A 107 3.27 -38.35 23.73
N ASP A 108 4.03 -37.68 22.87
CA ASP A 108 3.82 -36.28 22.47
C ASP A 108 2.43 -36.12 21.82
N ARG A 109 1.49 -35.54 22.56
CA ARG A 109 0.06 -35.39 22.20
C ARG A 109 -0.24 -34.13 21.38
N ARG A 110 0.76 -33.57 20.69
CA ARG A 110 0.56 -32.35 19.91
C ARG A 110 -0.36 -32.62 18.70
N PRO A 111 -1.57 -32.03 18.66
CA PRO A 111 -2.61 -32.39 17.68
C PRO A 111 -2.27 -32.00 16.23
N ASP A 112 -1.30 -31.12 16.01
CA ASP A 112 -0.80 -30.69 14.70
C ASP A 112 0.13 -31.71 14.03
N LEU A 113 0.61 -32.73 14.75
CA LEU A 113 1.46 -33.79 14.17
C LEU A 113 0.66 -34.91 13.49
N GLU A 114 -0.59 -35.13 13.90
CA GLU A 114 -1.45 -36.21 13.41
C GLU A 114 -2.27 -35.81 12.19
N VAL A 115 -2.58 -34.52 12.05
CA VAL A 115 -3.40 -34.01 10.96
C VAL A 115 -2.50 -33.50 9.84
N LEU A 116 -2.08 -34.41 8.95
CA LEU A 116 -1.52 -34.01 7.65
C LEU A 116 -2.65 -33.29 6.86
N PRO A 117 -2.43 -32.10 6.28
CA PRO A 117 -3.35 -31.61 5.26
C PRO A 117 -3.26 -32.55 4.04
N PRO A 118 -4.40 -32.87 3.39
CA PRO A 118 -4.39 -33.69 2.19
C PRO A 118 -3.59 -32.97 1.08
N HIS A 119 -2.70 -33.72 0.44
CA HIS A 119 -2.02 -33.33 -0.79
C HIS A 119 -3.01 -33.21 -1.95
#